data_AF-A0A8C8CRX6-F1
#
_entry.id   AF-A0A8C8CRX6-F1
#
_cell.length_a   1.000
_cell.length_b   1.000
_cell.length_c   1.000
_cell.angle_alpha   90.00
_cell.angle_beta   90.00
_cell.angle_gamma   90.00
#
_symmetry.space_group_name_H-M   'P 1'
#
loop_
_entity.id
_entity.type
_entity.pdbx_description
1 polymer ?
#
loop_
_entity_poly.entity_id
_entity_poly.type
_entity_poly.pdbx_seq_one_letter_code
_entity_poly.pdbx_strand_id
1 'polypeptide(L)'
;MTAQLCAGRCLENFDKLMSWWKRYSGGAREHPPFFRMAKGDARKPKGKMSAYAYFVQTCREEHKNKNPEIPVNFSEFSKKCSGRWKTMSPKEKSKFEDQAKQDKARYDSEMTSYGPPGKRGKKALKDPNAPKRPQSGFFVFCAEQRPKIKAQHPSFGIGDVAKKLGEMWNNLTDSNKQPYLAKANKLKEKYQKDVADYKGGKVGGAGASKSKKADDDDDDDDDEDEDDEDEDEEDD
;
A
#
# COMPACT_ATOMS: atom_id res chain seq x y z
N MET A 1 81.31 16.33 -24.83
CA MET A 1 80.71 17.05 -23.68
C MET A 1 79.37 17.59 -24.14
N THR A 2 78.30 16.87 -23.80
CA THR A 2 77.17 17.36 -22.95
C THR A 2 76.32 18.41 -23.68
N ALA A 3 75.22 17.96 -24.30
CA ALA A 3 73.87 18.01 -23.73
C ALA A 3 73.35 19.47 -23.71
N GLN A 4 72.50 19.86 -24.66
CA GLN A 4 71.05 19.62 -24.61
C GLN A 4 70.45 20.22 -23.35
N LEU A 5 69.75 21.35 -23.47
CA LEU A 5 68.68 21.79 -22.56
C LEU A 5 68.00 23.04 -23.15
N CYS A 6 66.72 22.88 -23.51
CA CYS A 6 65.64 23.88 -23.34
C CYS A 6 64.53 23.67 -24.37
N ALA A 7 63.74 22.60 -24.22
CA ALA A 7 62.34 22.56 -24.63
C ALA A 7 61.71 21.28 -24.06
N GLY A 8 61.14 21.35 -22.86
CA GLY A 8 60.57 20.15 -22.25
C GLY A 8 59.61 20.42 -21.10
N ARG A 9 58.99 21.60 -21.06
CA ARG A 9 57.98 21.94 -20.07
C ARG A 9 56.59 21.70 -20.66
N CYS A 10 56.17 20.43 -20.76
CA CYS A 10 54.76 20.07 -21.04
C CYS A 10 54.38 18.57 -20.92
N LEU A 11 55.25 17.67 -20.45
CA LEU A 11 55.02 16.22 -20.52
C LEU A 11 55.14 15.46 -19.19
N GLU A 12 54.68 16.04 -18.07
CA GLU A 12 54.67 15.30 -16.78
C GLU A 12 53.27 15.03 -16.20
N ASN A 13 52.21 15.46 -16.90
CA ASN A 13 50.83 15.17 -16.49
C ASN A 13 50.10 14.17 -17.41
N PHE A 14 50.69 13.74 -18.53
CA PHE A 14 50.03 12.79 -19.43
C PHE A 14 50.24 11.32 -18.98
N ASP A 15 51.42 10.97 -18.48
CA ASP A 15 51.69 9.61 -17.99
C ASP A 15 51.00 9.26 -16.67
N LYS A 16 50.72 10.25 -15.82
CA LYS A 16 49.92 10.07 -14.60
C LYS A 16 48.43 9.90 -14.91
N LEU A 17 47.91 10.61 -15.93
CA LEU A 17 46.55 10.45 -16.42
C LEU A 17 46.35 9.12 -17.16
N MET A 18 47.32 8.65 -17.94
CA MET A 18 47.28 7.34 -18.59
C MET A 18 47.46 6.17 -17.61
N SER A 19 48.24 6.35 -16.53
CA SER A 19 48.32 5.35 -15.44
C SER A 19 47.05 5.28 -14.59
N TRP A 20 46.33 6.40 -14.41
CA TRP A 20 45.01 6.40 -13.76
C TRP A 20 43.93 5.78 -14.66
N TRP A 21 43.94 6.07 -15.96
CA TRP A 21 43.02 5.48 -16.93
C TRP A 21 43.25 3.98 -17.16
N LYS A 22 44.51 3.50 -17.18
CA LYS A 22 44.84 2.07 -17.31
C LYS A 22 44.50 1.24 -16.07
N ARG A 23 44.39 1.88 -14.89
CA ARG A 23 43.82 1.27 -13.68
C ARG A 23 42.28 1.31 -13.66
N TYR A 24 41.65 2.20 -14.44
CA TYR A 24 40.19 2.35 -14.52
C TYR A 24 39.55 1.65 -15.74
N SER A 25 40.34 1.19 -16.71
CA SER A 25 39.87 0.58 -17.97
C SER A 25 39.99 -0.95 -18.04
N GLY A 26 40.24 -1.62 -16.90
CA GLY A 26 40.41 -3.08 -16.81
C GLY A 26 39.42 -3.80 -15.89
N GLY A 27 38.40 -3.12 -15.38
CA GLY A 27 37.34 -3.73 -14.58
C GLY A 27 36.12 -4.00 -15.44
N ALA A 28 35.73 -5.27 -15.59
CA ALA A 28 34.45 -5.66 -16.13
C ALA A 28 33.38 -4.73 -15.55
N ARG A 29 32.70 -3.97 -16.43
CA ARG A 29 31.44 -3.32 -16.06
C ARG A 29 30.47 -4.47 -15.81
N GLU A 30 30.48 -4.96 -14.57
CA GLU A 30 29.35 -5.65 -14.02
C GLU A 30 28.17 -4.72 -14.27
N HIS A 31 27.33 -5.10 -15.22
CA HIS A 31 26.05 -4.47 -15.39
C HIS A 31 25.42 -4.42 -13.99
N PRO A 32 24.93 -3.26 -13.53
CA PRO A 32 24.21 -3.21 -12.25
C PRO A 32 23.19 -4.34 -12.30
N PRO A 33 23.11 -5.22 -11.28
CA PRO A 33 22.31 -6.42 -11.35
C PRO A 33 20.92 -5.99 -11.77
N PHE A 34 20.56 -6.38 -13.00
CA PHE A 34 19.26 -6.15 -13.61
C PHE A 34 18.26 -6.45 -12.52
N PHE A 35 17.53 -5.42 -12.07
CA PHE A 35 16.70 -5.43 -10.87
C PHE A 35 16.00 -6.79 -10.81
N ARG A 36 16.56 -7.71 -10.01
CA ARG A 36 16.01 -9.05 -9.87
C ARG A 36 14.72 -8.76 -9.15
N MET A 37 13.60 -8.72 -9.88
CA MET A 37 12.28 -8.62 -9.30
C MET A 37 12.27 -9.66 -8.19
N ALA A 38 12.32 -9.19 -6.94
CA ALA A 38 12.39 -10.06 -5.79
C ALA A 38 11.26 -11.05 -5.98
N LYS A 39 11.59 -12.35 -6.02
CA LYS A 39 10.57 -13.39 -5.97
C LYS A 39 9.94 -13.22 -4.59
N GLY A 40 8.93 -12.35 -4.50
CA GLY A 40 8.01 -12.31 -3.38
C GLY A 40 7.44 -13.71 -3.20
N ASP A 41 6.91 -13.98 -2.00
CA ASP A 41 6.39 -15.29 -1.62
C ASP A 41 5.72 -16.00 -2.80
N ALA A 42 6.15 -17.22 -3.13
CA ALA A 42 5.63 -17.94 -4.29
C ALA A 42 4.11 -18.23 -4.20
N ARG A 43 3.53 -18.08 -3.00
CA ARG A 43 2.10 -18.18 -2.72
C ARG A 43 1.35 -16.86 -2.91
N LYS A 44 2.06 -15.75 -3.11
CA LYS A 44 1.47 -14.43 -3.34
C LYS A 44 0.82 -14.41 -4.73
N PRO A 45 -0.48 -14.08 -4.81
CA PRO A 45 -1.17 -13.85 -6.08
C PRO A 45 -0.38 -12.94 -7.00
N LYS A 46 -0.32 -13.31 -8.28
CA LYS A 46 0.40 -12.50 -9.28
C LYS A 46 -0.38 -11.20 -9.50
N GLY A 47 0.32 -10.07 -9.42
CA GLY A 47 -0.29 -8.74 -9.47
C GLY A 47 -1.14 -8.51 -10.71
N LYS A 48 -2.14 -7.65 -10.56
CA LYS A 48 -3.07 -7.31 -11.64
C LYS A 48 -2.38 -6.66 -12.84
N MET A 49 -2.70 -7.14 -14.04
CA MET A 49 -2.22 -6.65 -15.33
C MET A 49 -3.21 -5.63 -15.90
N SER A 50 -2.67 -4.52 -16.42
CA SER A 50 -3.48 -3.49 -17.06
C SER A 50 -3.83 -3.85 -18.50
N ALA A 51 -4.81 -3.15 -19.09
CA ALA A 51 -5.21 -3.32 -20.48
C ALA A 51 -4.01 -3.17 -21.44
N TYR A 52 -3.15 -2.18 -21.18
CA TYR A 52 -1.91 -2.00 -21.93
C TYR A 52 -0.93 -3.18 -21.74
N ALA A 53 -0.83 -3.76 -20.54
CA ALA A 53 0.05 -4.91 -20.29
C ALA A 53 -0.40 -6.16 -21.08
N TYR A 54 -1.71 -6.40 -21.18
CA TYR A 54 -2.28 -7.45 -22.04
C TYR A 54 -1.99 -7.18 -23.52
N PHE A 55 -2.17 -5.93 -23.97
CA PHE A 55 -1.85 -5.54 -25.34
C PHE A 55 -0.36 -5.69 -25.69
N VAL A 56 0.54 -5.35 -24.77
CA VAL A 56 1.97 -5.56 -24.98
C VAL A 56 2.29 -7.05 -25.07
N GLN A 57 1.59 -7.90 -24.32
CA GLN A 57 1.76 -9.35 -24.40
C GLN A 57 1.32 -9.90 -25.76
N THR A 58 0.16 -9.50 -26.27
CA THR A 58 -0.29 -9.92 -27.62
C THR A 58 0.67 -9.44 -28.71
N CYS A 59 1.19 -8.21 -28.60
CA CYS A 59 2.22 -7.72 -29.52
C CYS A 59 3.51 -8.55 -29.47
N ARG A 60 3.90 -9.06 -28.29
CA ARG A 60 5.07 -9.96 -28.15
C ARG A 60 4.82 -11.32 -28.79
N GLU A 61 3.63 -11.88 -28.61
CA GLU A 61 3.22 -13.18 -29.19
C GLU A 61 3.15 -13.09 -30.72
N GLU A 62 2.56 -12.03 -31.26
CA GLU A 62 2.56 -11.78 -32.71
C GLU A 62 3.97 -11.66 -33.28
N HIS A 63 4.89 -10.99 -32.59
CA HIS A 63 6.28 -10.89 -33.05
C HIS A 63 6.99 -12.25 -33.03
N LYS A 64 6.74 -13.08 -32.01
CA LYS A 64 7.28 -14.45 -31.96
C LYS A 64 6.73 -15.33 -33.08
N ASN A 65 5.45 -15.17 -33.42
CA ASN A 65 4.83 -15.93 -34.50
C ASN A 65 5.30 -15.47 -35.90
N LYS A 66 5.48 -14.16 -36.10
CA LYS A 66 5.87 -13.60 -37.40
C LYS A 66 7.39 -13.61 -37.64
N ASN A 67 8.18 -13.49 -36.57
CA ASN A 67 9.64 -13.44 -36.63
C ASN A 67 10.26 -14.30 -35.51
N PRO A 68 10.15 -15.64 -35.58
CA PRO A 68 10.67 -16.54 -34.55
C PRO A 68 12.20 -16.51 -34.41
N GLU A 69 12.94 -16.15 -35.47
CA GLU A 69 14.41 -16.10 -35.45
C GLU A 69 15.00 -14.74 -35.04
N ILE A 70 14.24 -13.64 -35.12
CA ILE A 70 14.79 -12.30 -34.85
C ILE A 70 14.55 -11.96 -33.38
N PRO A 71 15.62 -11.80 -32.56
CA PRO A 71 15.47 -11.44 -31.16
C PRO A 71 14.81 -10.06 -31.04
N VAL A 72 13.76 -9.99 -30.21
CA VAL A 72 13.00 -8.76 -29.97
C VAL A 72 13.90 -7.68 -29.35
N ASN A 73 14.24 -6.64 -30.12
CA ASN A 73 14.89 -5.45 -29.58
C ASN A 73 13.87 -4.69 -28.70
N PHE A 74 14.07 -4.71 -27.38
CA PHE A 74 13.16 -4.12 -26.40
C PHE A 74 12.88 -2.63 -26.65
N SER A 75 13.89 -1.85 -27.03
CA SER A 75 13.75 -0.40 -27.28
C SER A 75 12.81 -0.14 -28.47
N GLU A 76 13.02 -0.87 -29.57
CA GLU A 76 12.21 -0.73 -30.78
C GLU A 76 10.80 -1.30 -30.58
N PHE A 77 10.69 -2.41 -29.84
CA PHE A 77 9.42 -3.03 -29.51
C PHE A 77 8.54 -2.13 -28.64
N SER A 78 9.12 -1.49 -27.62
CA SER A 78 8.39 -0.57 -26.73
C SER A 78 7.84 0.64 -27.50
N LYS A 79 8.64 1.21 -28.41
CA LYS A 79 8.18 2.32 -29.29
C LYS A 79 7.03 1.89 -30.18
N LYS A 80 7.16 0.73 -30.87
CA LYS A 80 6.10 0.17 -31.73
C LYS A 80 4.80 -0.10 -30.96
N CYS A 81 4.88 -0.69 -29.75
CA CYS A 81 3.69 -0.94 -28.92
C CYS A 81 3.03 0.35 -28.46
N SER A 82 3.80 1.33 -28.00
CA SER A 82 3.26 2.62 -27.56
C SER A 82 2.59 3.39 -28.70
N GLY A 83 3.16 3.38 -29.91
CA GLY A 83 2.58 3.98 -31.10
C GLY A 83 1.27 3.29 -31.48
N ARG A 84 1.27 1.96 -31.58
CA ARG A 84 0.08 1.18 -31.91
C ARG A 84 -1.03 1.37 -30.89
N TRP A 85 -0.74 1.34 -29.59
CA TRP A 85 -1.75 1.58 -28.55
C TRP A 85 -2.42 2.95 -28.68
N LYS A 86 -1.67 4.00 -29.04
CA LYS A 86 -2.24 5.33 -29.25
C LYS A 86 -3.17 5.38 -30.46
N THR A 87 -2.79 4.72 -31.56
CA THR A 87 -3.57 4.69 -32.81
C THR A 87 -4.71 3.67 -32.83
N MET A 88 -4.78 2.76 -31.85
CA MET A 88 -5.86 1.77 -31.78
C MET A 88 -7.20 2.41 -31.43
N SER A 89 -8.26 1.91 -32.05
CA SER A 89 -9.62 2.38 -31.83
C SER A 89 -10.12 2.03 -30.42
N PRO A 90 -11.10 2.78 -29.87
CA PRO A 90 -11.71 2.47 -28.57
C PRO A 90 -12.29 1.05 -28.51
N LYS A 91 -12.83 0.56 -29.63
CA LYS A 91 -13.39 -0.78 -29.75
C LYS A 91 -12.33 -1.88 -29.59
N GLU A 92 -11.13 -1.67 -30.11
CA GLU A 92 -10.02 -2.61 -29.94
C GLU A 92 -9.43 -2.54 -28.53
N LYS A 93 -9.39 -1.35 -27.93
CA LYS A 93 -8.98 -1.15 -26.53
C LYS A 93 -9.96 -1.77 -25.55
N SER A 94 -11.26 -1.72 -25.83
CA SER A 94 -12.32 -2.30 -25.01
C SER A 94 -12.06 -3.78 -24.70
N LYS A 95 -11.62 -4.57 -25.69
CA LYS A 95 -11.24 -5.98 -25.45
C LYS A 95 -10.15 -6.13 -24.39
N PHE A 96 -9.15 -5.25 -24.37
CA PHE A 96 -8.06 -5.29 -23.39
C PHE A 96 -8.48 -4.71 -22.03
N GLU A 97 -9.41 -3.76 -22.02
CA GLU A 97 -10.02 -3.24 -20.80
C GLU A 97 -10.84 -4.30 -20.09
N ASP A 98 -11.63 -5.09 -20.83
CA ASP A 98 -12.40 -6.19 -20.26
C ASP A 98 -11.48 -7.30 -19.72
N GLN A 99 -10.37 -7.58 -20.39
CA GLN A 99 -9.33 -8.48 -19.86
C GLN A 99 -8.71 -7.95 -18.57
N ALA A 100 -8.46 -6.64 -18.47
CA ALA A 100 -7.94 -6.03 -17.26
C ALA A 100 -8.96 -6.04 -16.11
N LYS A 101 -10.25 -5.88 -16.40
CA LYS A 101 -11.34 -6.01 -15.41
C LYS A 101 -11.41 -7.44 -14.86
N GLN A 102 -11.36 -8.44 -15.75
CA GLN A 102 -11.34 -9.85 -15.34
C GLN A 102 -10.10 -10.18 -14.49
N ASP A 103 -8.93 -9.64 -14.86
CA ASP A 103 -7.71 -9.86 -14.09
C ASP A 103 -7.71 -9.16 -12.73
N LYS A 104 -8.37 -8.00 -12.63
CA LYS A 104 -8.65 -7.36 -11.34
C LYS A 104 -9.49 -8.28 -10.46
N ALA A 105 -10.58 -8.85 -10.98
CA ALA A 105 -11.44 -9.77 -10.23
C ALA A 105 -10.69 -11.06 -9.81
N ARG A 106 -9.85 -11.62 -10.70
CA ARG A 106 -8.95 -12.73 -10.38
C ARG A 106 -8.00 -12.36 -9.23
N TYR A 107 -7.33 -11.21 -9.33
CA TYR A 107 -6.41 -10.76 -8.29
C TYR A 107 -7.10 -10.52 -6.95
N ASP A 108 -8.28 -9.91 -6.95
CA ASP A 108 -9.04 -9.60 -5.73
C ASP A 108 -9.54 -10.89 -5.04
N SER A 109 -10.00 -11.89 -5.80
CA SER A 109 -10.39 -13.21 -5.27
C SER A 109 -9.19 -14.05 -4.79
N GLU A 110 -8.09 -14.06 -5.54
CA GLU A 110 -6.83 -14.69 -5.11
C GLU A 110 -6.26 -14.00 -3.85
N MET A 111 -6.36 -12.67 -3.74
CA MET A 111 -5.93 -11.94 -2.55
C MET A 111 -6.83 -12.19 -1.33
N THR A 112 -8.12 -12.42 -1.54
CA THR A 112 -9.05 -12.77 -0.46
C THR A 112 -8.73 -14.15 0.13
N SER A 113 -8.40 -15.12 -0.71
CA SER A 113 -7.96 -16.45 -0.27
C SER A 113 -6.52 -16.45 0.27
N TYR A 114 -5.67 -15.54 -0.22
CA TYR A 114 -4.31 -15.35 0.28
C TYR A 114 -4.31 -14.53 1.57
N GLY A 115 -4.44 -15.20 2.72
CA GLY A 115 -4.10 -14.60 4.01
C GLY A 115 -2.61 -14.24 4.05
N PRO A 116 -2.20 -12.96 4.03
CA PRO A 116 -0.80 -12.61 3.90
C PRO A 116 0.00 -13.18 5.08
N PRO A 117 1.08 -13.94 4.86
CA PRO A 117 1.97 -14.42 5.91
C PRO A 117 2.74 -13.22 6.49
N GLY A 118 2.07 -12.41 7.29
CA GLY A 118 2.66 -11.18 7.85
C GLY A 118 1.65 -10.15 8.35
N LYS A 119 0.39 -10.15 7.88
CA LYS A 119 -0.67 -9.26 8.44
C LYS A 119 -1.40 -9.85 9.65
N ARG A 120 -1.19 -11.13 9.95
CA ARG A 120 -1.32 -11.66 11.31
C ARG A 120 0.00 -11.44 12.07
N GLY A 121 0.61 -10.27 11.89
CA GLY A 121 1.78 -9.87 12.66
C GLY A 121 1.41 -9.91 14.12
N LYS A 122 2.21 -10.62 14.93
CA LYS A 122 2.22 -10.49 16.39
C LYS A 122 2.01 -9.01 16.68
N LYS A 123 0.85 -8.66 17.25
CA LYS A 123 0.57 -7.32 17.76
C LYS A 123 1.86 -6.88 18.42
N ALA A 124 2.58 -5.90 17.85
CA ALA A 124 3.85 -5.44 18.40
C ALA A 124 3.66 -5.32 19.90
N LEU A 125 4.52 -5.99 20.69
CA LEU A 125 4.43 -5.97 22.15
C LEU A 125 4.35 -4.48 22.49
N LYS A 126 3.16 -4.05 22.94
CA LYS A 126 2.97 -2.64 23.27
C LYS A 126 3.96 -2.37 24.39
N ASP A 127 4.77 -1.32 24.25
CA ASP A 127 5.66 -0.88 25.31
C ASP A 127 4.84 -0.86 26.61
N PRO A 128 5.24 -1.61 27.67
CA PRO A 128 4.48 -1.65 28.92
C PRO A 128 4.30 -0.28 29.57
N ASN A 129 5.18 0.67 29.21
CA ASN A 129 5.19 2.05 29.70
C ASN A 129 4.51 3.05 28.74
N ALA A 130 4.03 2.62 27.57
CA ALA A 130 3.26 3.51 26.71
C ALA A 130 1.84 3.70 27.28
N PRO A 131 1.33 4.94 27.34
CA PRO A 131 -0.05 5.18 27.72
C PRO A 131 -1.00 4.30 26.90
N LYS A 132 -2.00 3.71 27.56
CA LYS A 132 -2.99 2.85 26.90
C LYS A 132 -4.07 3.71 26.25
N ARG A 133 -4.48 3.36 25.02
CA ARG A 133 -5.53 4.07 24.28
C ARG A 133 -6.81 4.22 25.13
N PRO A 134 -7.44 5.40 25.12
CA PRO A 134 -8.65 5.67 25.89
C PRO A 134 -9.83 4.87 25.32
N GLN A 135 -10.82 4.57 26.16
CA GLN A 135 -12.06 3.91 25.75
C GLN A 135 -12.96 4.91 25.00
N SER A 136 -13.61 4.48 23.91
CA SER A 136 -14.63 5.27 23.21
C SER A 136 -15.94 5.32 24.01
N GLY A 137 -16.86 6.23 23.66
CA GLY A 137 -18.15 6.39 24.34
C GLY A 137 -18.95 5.09 24.43
N PHE A 138 -18.98 4.32 23.34
CA PHE A 138 -19.60 2.99 23.33
C PHE A 138 -18.96 2.02 24.32
N PHE A 139 -17.62 2.01 24.44
CA PHE A 139 -16.94 1.13 25.41
C PHE A 139 -17.16 1.56 26.86
N VAL A 140 -17.31 2.87 27.13
CA VAL A 140 -17.71 3.36 28.45
C VAL A 140 -19.13 2.87 28.79
N PHE A 141 -20.06 2.95 27.84
CA PHE A 141 -21.41 2.39 27.99
C PHE A 141 -21.38 0.88 28.23
N CYS A 142 -20.62 0.14 27.44
CA CYS A 142 -20.47 -1.31 27.59
C CYS A 142 -19.91 -1.68 28.96
N ALA A 143 -18.94 -0.92 29.49
CA ALA A 143 -18.37 -1.19 30.81
C ALA A 143 -19.43 -1.11 31.93
N GLU A 144 -20.37 -0.17 31.84
CA GLU A 144 -21.44 0.02 32.83
C GLU A 144 -22.61 -0.97 32.64
N GLN A 145 -22.91 -1.38 31.40
CA GLN A 145 -24.09 -2.20 31.08
C GLN A 145 -23.80 -3.70 31.00
N ARG A 146 -22.58 -4.09 30.61
CA ARG A 146 -22.16 -5.50 30.57
C ARG A 146 -22.41 -6.27 31.88
N PRO A 147 -22.10 -5.75 33.09
CA PRO A 147 -22.41 -6.46 34.32
C PRO A 147 -23.93 -6.60 34.54
N LYS A 148 -24.74 -5.62 34.14
CA LYS A 148 -26.20 -5.67 34.28
C LYS A 148 -26.82 -6.75 33.39
N ILE A 149 -26.40 -6.81 32.13
CA ILE A 149 -26.88 -7.85 31.19
C ILE A 149 -26.39 -9.23 31.64
N LYS A 150 -25.16 -9.36 32.12
CA LYS A 150 -24.64 -10.63 32.63
C LYS A 150 -25.37 -11.08 33.90
N ALA A 151 -25.80 -10.15 34.75
CA ALA A 151 -26.61 -10.48 35.92
C ALA A 151 -28.02 -10.93 35.55
N GLN A 152 -28.64 -10.30 34.53
CA GLN A 152 -29.96 -10.68 34.03
C GLN A 152 -29.94 -11.98 33.21
N HIS A 153 -28.86 -12.22 32.47
CA HIS A 153 -28.67 -13.38 31.61
C HIS A 153 -27.31 -14.02 31.88
N PRO A 154 -27.16 -14.76 33.01
CA PRO A 154 -25.91 -15.41 33.36
C PRO A 154 -25.51 -16.52 32.38
N SER A 155 -26.45 -17.02 31.57
CA SER A 155 -26.23 -18.01 30.52
C SER A 155 -25.66 -17.43 29.22
N PHE A 156 -25.72 -16.11 29.01
CA PHE A 156 -25.25 -15.50 27.77
C PHE A 156 -23.73 -15.51 27.67
N GLY A 157 -23.23 -15.94 26.52
CA GLY A 157 -21.81 -15.86 26.21
C GLY A 157 -21.37 -14.39 26.07
N ILE A 158 -20.06 -14.17 26.15
CA ILE A 158 -19.49 -12.81 25.99
C ILE A 158 -19.89 -12.20 24.64
N GLY A 159 -20.01 -13.02 23.59
CA GLY A 159 -20.46 -12.60 22.26
C GLY A 159 -21.92 -12.15 22.25
N ASP A 160 -22.82 -12.89 22.89
CA ASP A 160 -24.26 -12.57 22.92
C ASP A 160 -24.53 -11.31 23.74
N VAL A 161 -23.80 -11.13 24.84
CA VAL A 161 -23.84 -9.89 25.63
C VAL A 161 -23.36 -8.70 24.80
N ALA A 162 -22.32 -8.87 23.98
CA ALA A 162 -21.81 -7.80 23.12
C ALA A 162 -22.82 -7.40 22.02
N LYS A 163 -23.51 -8.37 21.40
CA LYS A 163 -24.58 -8.10 20.43
C LYS A 163 -25.71 -7.28 21.05
N LYS A 164 -26.21 -7.72 22.20
CA LYS A 164 -27.27 -7.00 22.94
C LYS A 164 -26.86 -5.58 23.33
N LEU A 165 -25.59 -5.37 23.70
CA LEU A 165 -25.07 -4.02 23.99
C LEU A 165 -24.99 -3.12 22.76
N GLY A 166 -24.65 -3.68 21.59
CA GLY A 166 -24.65 -2.96 20.32
C GLY A 166 -26.04 -2.48 19.94
N GLU A 167 -27.02 -3.39 20.00
CA GLU A 167 -28.45 -3.06 19.75
C GLU A 167 -28.94 -1.97 20.71
N MET A 168 -28.67 -2.12 22.01
CA MET A 168 -29.05 -1.10 23.00
C MET A 168 -28.40 0.25 22.72
N TRP A 169 -27.13 0.28 22.28
CA TRP A 169 -26.46 1.53 21.96
C TRP A 169 -27.06 2.22 20.72
N ASN A 170 -27.37 1.47 19.67
CA ASN A 170 -27.98 2.02 18.46
C ASN A 170 -29.37 2.60 18.76
N ASN A 171 -30.13 1.93 19.62
CA ASN A 171 -31.46 2.38 20.06
C ASN A 171 -31.45 3.54 21.06
N LEU A 172 -30.29 3.94 21.60
CA LEU A 172 -30.21 5.13 22.47
C LEU A 172 -30.30 6.41 21.64
N THR A 173 -31.09 7.36 22.13
CA THR A 173 -31.13 8.72 21.60
C THR A 173 -29.82 9.46 21.86
N ASP A 174 -29.52 10.47 21.04
CA ASP A 174 -28.26 11.22 21.17
C ASP A 174 -28.10 11.87 22.52
N SER A 175 -29.19 12.37 23.12
CA SER A 175 -29.20 12.93 24.48
C SER A 175 -28.68 11.94 25.52
N ASN A 176 -29.04 10.65 25.39
CA ASN A 176 -28.55 9.60 26.29
C ASN A 176 -27.13 9.14 25.94
N LYS A 177 -26.69 9.29 24.69
CA LYS A 177 -25.31 9.01 24.25
C LYS A 177 -24.34 10.12 24.69
N GLN A 178 -24.78 11.38 24.71
CA GLN A 178 -23.98 12.56 25.08
C GLN A 178 -23.15 12.40 26.37
N PRO A 179 -23.69 11.95 27.52
CA PRO A 179 -22.89 11.78 28.73
C PRO A 179 -21.76 10.75 28.56
N TYR A 180 -21.96 9.70 27.75
CA TYR A 180 -20.91 8.71 27.48
C TYR A 180 -19.85 9.25 26.52
N LEU A 181 -20.25 10.02 25.50
CA LEU A 181 -19.33 10.72 24.61
C LEU A 181 -18.49 11.76 25.37
N ALA A 182 -19.11 12.54 26.25
CA ALA A 182 -18.42 13.50 27.11
C ALA A 182 -17.41 12.82 28.05
N LYS A 183 -17.78 11.68 28.67
CA LYS A 183 -16.85 10.85 29.46
C LYS A 183 -15.67 10.37 28.62
N ALA A 184 -15.92 9.90 27.40
CA ALA A 184 -14.86 9.44 26.49
C ALA A 184 -13.93 10.57 26.05
N ASN A 185 -14.47 11.77 25.79
CA ASN A 185 -13.67 12.96 25.45
C ASN A 185 -12.75 13.36 26.61
N LYS A 186 -13.23 13.35 27.86
CA LYS A 186 -12.38 13.59 29.04
C LYS A 186 -11.25 12.56 29.16
N LEU A 187 -11.53 11.28 28.89
CA LEU A 187 -10.51 10.23 28.87
C LEU A 187 -9.49 10.45 27.74
N LYS A 188 -9.95 10.92 26.57
CA LYS A 188 -9.10 11.27 25.43
C LYS A 188 -8.17 12.43 25.76
N GLU A 189 -8.66 13.49 26.39
CA GLU A 189 -7.84 14.63 26.84
C GLU A 189 -6.79 14.20 27.86
N LYS A 190 -7.16 13.36 28.85
CA LYS A 190 -6.20 12.82 29.81
C LYS A 190 -5.11 12.01 29.11
N TYR A 191 -5.50 11.12 28.19
CA TYR A 191 -4.55 10.33 27.42
C TYR A 191 -3.61 11.20 26.57
N GLN A 192 -4.12 12.28 25.97
CA GLN A 192 -3.29 13.21 25.21
C GLN A 192 -2.23 13.88 26.10
N LYS A 193 -2.57 14.26 27.34
CA LYS A 193 -1.61 14.76 28.32
C LYS A 193 -0.58 13.70 28.70
N ASP A 194 -1.03 12.50 29.06
CA ASP A 194 -0.14 11.37 29.41
C ASP A 194 0.83 11.01 28.26
N VAL A 195 0.36 11.08 27.01
CA VAL A 195 1.19 10.86 25.81
C VAL A 195 2.16 12.02 25.59
N ALA A 196 1.75 13.26 25.83
CA ALA A 196 2.63 14.43 25.72
C ALA A 196 3.76 14.34 26.75
N ASP A 197 3.45 13.97 27.99
CA ASP A 197 4.44 13.78 29.07
C ASP A 197 5.36 12.59 28.78
N TYR A 198 4.81 11.47 28.31
CA TYR A 198 5.61 10.30 27.88
C TYR A 198 6.56 10.64 26.72
N LYS A 199 6.11 11.44 25.75
CA LYS A 199 6.92 11.89 24.62
C LYS A 199 7.96 12.93 25.03
N GLY A 200 7.64 13.80 25.98
CA GLY A 200 8.54 14.79 26.56
C GLY A 200 9.65 14.19 27.43
N GLY A 201 9.40 13.06 28.10
CA GLY A 201 10.41 12.32 28.86
C GLY A 201 11.33 11.43 28.01
N LYS A 202 10.95 11.14 26.75
CA LYS A 202 11.68 10.22 25.86
C LYS A 202 12.71 10.92 24.95
N VAL A 203 13.39 11.95 25.44
CA VAL A 203 14.53 12.60 24.75
C VAL A 203 15.91 12.09 25.17
N GLY A 204 15.98 11.01 25.95
CA GLY A 204 17.24 10.42 26.41
C GLY A 204 17.40 8.91 26.16
N GLY A 205 17.05 8.40 24.98
CA GLY A 205 17.21 6.97 24.69
C GLY A 205 16.92 6.58 23.25
N ALA A 206 17.98 6.64 22.44
CA ALA A 206 18.20 6.02 21.13
C ALA A 206 17.05 5.23 20.46
N GLY A 207 16.66 5.67 19.26
CA GLY A 207 15.85 4.88 18.32
C GLY A 207 14.89 5.68 17.45
N ALA A 208 15.27 6.87 16.98
CA ALA A 208 14.44 7.71 16.12
C ALA A 208 14.46 7.21 14.66
N SER A 209 13.62 6.22 14.35
CA SER A 209 13.13 6.00 12.98
C SER A 209 11.88 6.84 12.76
N LYS A 210 12.09 7.87 11.96
CA LYS A 210 11.18 8.88 11.42
C LYS A 210 10.00 8.26 10.66
N SER A 211 8.77 8.51 11.11
CA SER A 211 7.59 8.60 10.21
C SER A 211 6.53 9.54 10.78
N LYS A 212 6.52 10.77 10.27
CA LYS A 212 5.28 11.55 10.08
C LYS A 212 4.42 10.79 9.07
N LYS A 213 3.16 10.51 9.39
CA LYS A 213 2.00 10.81 8.53
C LYS A 213 0.77 10.85 9.42
N ALA A 214 0.19 12.05 9.52
CA ALA A 214 -1.21 12.21 9.83
C ALA A 214 -1.98 11.68 8.61
N ASP A 215 -2.83 10.68 8.83
CA ASP A 215 -3.93 10.33 7.94
C ASP A 215 -5.18 10.54 8.79
N ASP A 216 -5.73 11.72 8.58
CA ASP A 216 -7.13 12.04 8.74
C ASP A 216 -7.79 11.33 7.54
N ASP A 217 -8.42 10.19 7.78
CA ASP A 217 -9.21 9.44 6.79
C ASP A 217 -10.55 9.19 7.50
N ASP A 218 -11.35 10.25 7.48
CA ASP A 218 -12.78 10.29 7.75
C ASP A 218 -13.43 9.83 6.43
N ASP A 219 -13.58 8.51 6.29
CA ASP A 219 -14.30 7.87 5.18
C ASP A 219 -15.67 7.48 5.75
N ASP A 220 -16.55 8.48 5.79
CA ASP A 220 -17.98 8.34 6.08
C ASP A 220 -18.65 7.91 4.77
N ASP A 221 -18.57 6.61 4.50
CA ASP A 221 -19.23 5.93 3.38
C ASP A 221 -20.68 5.66 3.81
N ASP A 222 -21.50 6.72 3.74
CA ASP A 222 -22.95 6.68 3.93
C ASP A 222 -23.60 6.27 2.60
N ASP A 223 -23.61 4.94 2.39
CA ASP A 223 -24.25 4.26 1.26
C ASP A 223 -25.76 4.15 1.58
N GLU A 224 -26.50 5.26 1.41
CA GLU A 224 -27.96 5.24 1.37
C GLU A 224 -28.42 4.87 -0.05
N ASP A 225 -28.54 3.55 -0.28
CA ASP A 225 -29.32 2.94 -1.36
C ASP A 225 -30.82 3.30 -1.15
N GLU A 226 -31.31 4.33 -1.85
CA GLU A 226 -32.75 4.47 -2.16
C GLU A 226 -32.98 4.01 -3.60
N ASP A 227 -33.38 2.73 -3.71
CA ASP A 227 -34.15 2.19 -4.84
C ASP A 227 -35.48 2.98 -4.92
N ASP A 228 -35.66 3.79 -5.97
CA ASP A 228 -36.99 4.18 -6.41
C ASP A 228 -37.18 3.68 -7.85
N GLU A 229 -37.94 2.59 -7.94
CA GLU A 229 -38.51 2.04 -9.16
C GLU A 229 -39.59 2.99 -9.65
N ASP A 230 -39.31 3.78 -10.70
CA ASP A 230 -40.39 4.34 -11.52
C ASP A 230 -40.30 3.76 -12.94
N GLU A 231 -41.15 2.75 -13.14
CA GLU A 231 -41.78 2.44 -14.41
C GLU A 231 -42.39 3.74 -14.97
N ASP A 232 -42.11 4.07 -16.24
CA ASP A 232 -43.15 4.68 -17.08
C ASP A 232 -42.81 4.53 -18.58
N GLU A 233 -43.87 4.15 -19.29
CA GLU A 233 -44.03 3.75 -20.69
C GLU A 233 -43.94 4.90 -21.72
N GLU A 234 -43.70 4.51 -22.99
CA GLU A 234 -44.21 5.10 -24.27
C GLU A 234 -43.69 6.50 -24.71
N ASP A 235 -43.55 6.89 -25.99
CA ASP A 235 -44.01 6.39 -27.29
C ASP A 235 -43.17 7.06 -28.42
N ASP A 236 -43.04 6.43 -29.60
CA ASP A 236 -42.98 7.10 -30.93
C ASP A 236 -43.53 6.18 -32.02
#